data_AF-A0A382Z366-F1
#
_entry.id   AF-A0A382Z366-F1
#
_cell.length_a   1.000
_cell.length_b   1.000
_cell.length_c   1.000
_cell.angle_alpha   90.00
_cell.angle_beta   90.00
_cell.angle_gamma   90.00
#
_symmetry.space_group_name_H-M   'P 1'
#
loop_
_entity.id
_entity.type
_entity.pdbx_description
1 polymer ?
#
loop_
_entity_poly.entity_id
_entity_poly.type
_entity_poly.pdbx_seq_one_letter_code
_entity_poly.pdbx_strand_id
1 'polypeptide(L)'
;VPGEDPLDLGLKVKDRNAALAKYASAIRQIARDRNLPLVDLFAALSGKSVTSDGLLLSGKGHQLAAQAFAKQLGFSPKLSANTEPLRQAILKKNALWRQYWFPSNWAFLYGNRQTQPSSRSHLNRSYRWFPEEIQGILPEIEQLERAILKEAQRFPE
;
A
#
# COMPACT_ATOMS: atom_id res chain seq x y z
N VAL A 1 -9.17 1.09 10.40
CA VAL A 1 -8.55 0.38 11.55
C VAL A 1 -8.70 1.25 12.79
N PRO A 2 -8.82 0.67 14.00
CA PRO A 2 -8.90 1.46 15.23
C PRO A 2 -7.67 2.37 15.35
N GLY A 3 -7.89 3.61 15.78
CA GLY A 3 -6.81 4.52 16.12
C GLY A 3 -6.24 4.23 17.51
N GLU A 4 -5.03 4.70 17.75
CA GLU A 4 -4.26 4.53 18.99
C GLU A 4 -3.54 5.83 19.36
N ASP A 5 -2.88 5.85 20.51
CA ASP A 5 -1.96 6.94 20.91
C ASP A 5 -0.59 6.36 21.32
N PRO A 6 0.16 5.75 20.38
CA PRO A 6 1.41 5.06 20.72
C PRO A 6 2.53 6.02 21.13
N LEU A 7 2.36 7.31 20.85
CA LEU A 7 3.35 8.36 21.13
C LEU A 7 2.96 9.24 22.33
N ASP A 8 1.84 8.91 23.02
CA ASP A 8 1.31 9.66 24.17
C ASP A 8 1.14 11.17 23.90
N LEU A 9 0.56 11.49 22.74
CA LEU A 9 0.35 12.88 22.30
C LEU A 9 -0.97 13.48 22.80
N GLY A 10 -1.72 12.75 23.63
CA GLY A 10 -3.03 13.16 24.13
C GLY A 10 -4.13 13.05 23.07
N LEU A 11 -4.01 12.07 22.17
CA LEU A 11 -5.01 11.84 21.14
C LEU A 11 -6.33 11.38 21.78
N LYS A 12 -7.46 11.95 21.34
CA LYS A 12 -8.81 11.54 21.77
C LYS A 12 -9.25 10.22 21.15
N VAL A 13 -8.49 9.16 21.39
CA VAL A 13 -8.64 7.85 20.75
C VAL A 13 -10.02 7.25 21.02
N LYS A 14 -10.54 7.38 22.23
CA LYS A 14 -11.87 6.86 22.61
C LYS A 14 -12.97 7.47 21.74
N ASP A 15 -12.99 8.80 21.61
CA ASP A 15 -14.00 9.51 20.81
C ASP A 15 -13.87 9.17 19.33
N ARG A 16 -12.64 9.12 18.81
CA ARG A 16 -12.37 8.75 17.41
C ARG A 16 -12.82 7.32 17.11
N ASN A 17 -12.50 6.37 17.99
CA ASN A 17 -12.90 4.97 17.81
C ASN A 17 -14.40 4.78 18.00
N ALA A 18 -15.06 5.55 18.85
CA ALA A 18 -16.51 5.58 18.95
C ALA A 18 -17.18 6.07 17.65
N ALA A 19 -16.63 7.12 17.02
CA ALA A 19 -17.08 7.58 15.71
C ALA A 19 -16.82 6.53 14.63
N LEU A 20 -15.61 5.96 14.58
CA LEU A 20 -15.22 4.94 13.61
C LEU A 20 -16.07 3.67 13.72
N ALA A 21 -16.45 3.28 14.94
CA ALA A 21 -17.33 2.14 15.18
C ALA A 21 -18.70 2.29 14.50
N LYS A 22 -19.25 3.52 14.42
CA LYS A 22 -20.51 3.80 13.71
C LYS A 22 -20.37 3.52 12.21
N TYR A 23 -19.28 3.98 11.60
CA TYR A 23 -18.99 3.70 10.18
C TYR A 23 -18.76 2.21 9.93
N ALA A 24 -17.96 1.55 10.77
CA ALA A 24 -17.75 0.11 10.65
C ALA A 24 -19.06 -0.68 10.78
N SER A 25 -19.97 -0.24 11.67
CA SER A 25 -21.31 -0.82 11.80
C SER A 25 -22.17 -0.63 10.55
N ALA A 26 -22.17 0.58 9.98
CA ALA A 26 -22.92 0.86 8.75
C ALA A 26 -22.39 0.05 7.56
N ILE A 27 -21.06 -0.07 7.41
CA ILE A 27 -20.44 -0.89 6.35
C ILE A 27 -20.80 -2.37 6.53
N ARG A 28 -20.76 -2.89 7.76
CA ARG A 28 -21.22 -4.26 8.08
C ARG A 28 -22.68 -4.47 7.71
N GLN A 29 -23.54 -3.50 8.00
CA GLN A 29 -24.96 -3.58 7.66
C GLN A 29 -25.16 -3.66 6.15
N ILE A 30 -24.53 -2.75 5.39
CA ILE A 30 -24.60 -2.73 3.92
C ILE A 30 -24.09 -4.05 3.34
N ALA A 31 -22.98 -4.58 3.85
CA ALA A 31 -22.43 -5.86 3.38
C ALA A 31 -23.41 -7.02 3.60
N ARG A 32 -24.05 -7.09 4.78
CA ARG A 32 -25.09 -8.09 5.05
C ARG A 32 -26.30 -7.94 4.14
N ASP A 33 -26.84 -6.74 4.03
CA ASP A 33 -28.05 -6.47 3.24
C ASP A 33 -27.86 -6.75 1.75
N ARG A 34 -26.63 -6.60 1.25
CA ARG A 34 -26.26 -6.85 -0.15
C ARG A 34 -25.60 -8.21 -0.39
N ASN A 35 -25.49 -9.05 0.64
CA ASN A 35 -24.79 -10.34 0.59
C ASN A 35 -23.37 -10.22 -0.01
N LEU A 36 -22.61 -9.21 0.44
CA LEU A 36 -21.24 -8.94 -0.02
C LEU A 36 -20.22 -9.45 1.01
N PRO A 37 -19.07 -9.97 0.57
CA PRO A 37 -17.96 -10.28 1.47
C PRO A 37 -17.41 -8.99 2.10
N LEU A 38 -17.07 -9.06 3.39
CA LEU A 38 -16.48 -7.95 4.12
C LEU A 38 -15.34 -8.45 5.00
N VAL A 39 -14.20 -7.78 4.93
CA VAL A 39 -13.10 -7.93 5.89
C VAL A 39 -13.18 -6.80 6.90
N ASP A 40 -13.63 -7.11 8.12
CA ASP A 40 -13.73 -6.15 9.21
C ASP A 40 -12.41 -6.05 9.97
N LEU A 41 -11.52 -5.17 9.49
CA LEU A 41 -10.28 -4.84 10.18
C LEU A 41 -10.49 -4.00 11.44
N PHE A 42 -11.63 -3.30 11.57
CA PHE A 42 -11.90 -2.51 12.77
C PHE A 42 -12.10 -3.45 13.96
N ALA A 43 -12.97 -4.45 13.80
CA ALA A 43 -13.18 -5.48 14.81
C ALA A 43 -11.93 -6.34 15.03
N ALA A 44 -11.26 -6.77 13.95
CA ALA A 44 -10.13 -7.72 14.05
C ALA A 44 -8.88 -7.15 14.75
N LEU A 45 -8.71 -5.82 14.70
CA LEU A 45 -7.56 -5.13 15.30
C LEU A 45 -7.91 -4.36 16.57
N SER A 46 -9.18 -4.32 16.99
CA SER A 46 -9.60 -3.62 18.20
C SER A 46 -8.86 -4.14 19.44
N GLY A 47 -8.37 -3.22 20.27
CA GLY A 47 -7.64 -3.54 21.51
C GLY A 47 -6.21 -4.04 21.30
N LYS A 48 -5.69 -4.03 20.07
CA LYS A 48 -4.30 -4.38 19.75
C LYS A 48 -3.50 -3.10 19.51
N SER A 49 -2.20 -3.14 19.79
CA SER A 49 -1.25 -2.11 19.34
C SER A 49 -0.73 -2.48 17.95
N VAL A 50 -1.22 -1.77 16.94
CA VAL A 50 -1.04 -2.03 15.51
C VAL A 50 -0.61 -0.80 14.73
N THR A 51 -0.62 0.40 15.30
CA THR A 51 -0.21 1.62 14.61
C THR A 51 1.19 2.08 15.02
N SER A 52 1.85 2.88 14.18
CA SER A 52 3.13 3.54 14.51
C SER A 52 2.95 4.96 15.04
N ASP A 53 1.89 5.65 14.62
CA ASP A 53 1.63 7.08 14.91
C ASP A 53 0.18 7.34 15.35
N GLY A 54 -0.57 6.29 15.67
CA GLY A 54 -1.99 6.37 16.02
C GLY A 54 -2.96 6.24 14.85
N LEU A 55 -2.47 6.25 13.59
CA LEU A 55 -3.30 6.12 12.38
C LEU A 55 -2.75 5.12 11.35
N LEU A 56 -1.46 5.20 11.04
CA LEU A 56 -0.77 4.33 10.10
C LEU A 56 -0.39 3.02 10.77
N LEU A 57 -0.67 1.90 10.09
CA LEU A 57 -0.27 0.59 10.58
C LEU A 57 1.26 0.47 10.66
N SER A 58 1.76 -0.04 11.77
CA SER A 58 3.15 -0.47 11.91
C SER A 58 3.42 -1.72 11.06
N GLY A 59 4.68 -2.16 10.99
CA GLY A 59 5.01 -3.43 10.34
C GLY A 59 4.23 -4.62 10.92
N LYS A 60 4.12 -4.68 12.26
CA LYS A 60 3.29 -5.67 12.98
C LYS A 60 1.80 -5.49 12.67
N GLY A 61 1.33 -4.25 12.57
CA GLY A 61 -0.05 -3.95 12.21
C GLY A 61 -0.44 -4.47 10.82
N HIS A 62 0.45 -4.30 9.84
CA HIS A 62 0.27 -4.86 8.50
C HIS A 62 0.23 -6.39 8.50
N GLN A 63 1.10 -7.05 9.29
CA GLN A 63 1.07 -8.51 9.43
C GLN A 63 -0.27 -9.00 10.02
N LEU A 64 -0.75 -8.36 11.10
CA LEU A 64 -2.03 -8.72 11.72
C LEU A 64 -3.22 -8.44 10.80
N ALA A 65 -3.18 -7.34 10.02
CA ALA A 65 -4.19 -7.05 9.02
C ALA A 65 -4.20 -8.13 7.93
N ALA A 66 -3.04 -8.53 7.40
CA ALA A 66 -2.93 -9.60 6.40
C ALA A 66 -3.49 -10.94 6.92
N GLN A 67 -3.19 -11.30 8.17
CA GLN A 67 -3.77 -12.48 8.81
C GLN A 67 -5.30 -12.39 8.94
N ALA A 68 -5.82 -11.20 9.28
CA ALA A 68 -7.26 -10.97 9.35
C ALA A 68 -7.94 -11.10 7.97
N PHE A 69 -7.31 -10.60 6.91
CA PHE A 69 -7.77 -10.79 5.53
C PHE A 69 -7.83 -12.28 5.17
N ALA A 70 -6.72 -12.99 5.34
CA ALA A 70 -6.64 -14.41 5.00
C ALA A 70 -7.74 -15.20 5.71
N LYS A 71 -7.83 -15.05 7.04
CA LYS A 71 -8.84 -15.74 7.85
C LYS A 71 -10.28 -15.42 7.42
N GLN A 72 -10.61 -14.14 7.20
CA GLN A 72 -11.99 -13.73 6.89
C GLN A 72 -12.42 -14.09 5.46
N LEU A 73 -11.46 -14.23 4.55
CA LEU A 73 -11.71 -14.65 3.17
C LEU A 73 -11.55 -16.17 2.97
N GLY A 74 -11.28 -16.93 4.03
CA GLY A 74 -11.14 -18.39 3.97
C GLY A 74 -9.79 -18.90 3.48
N PHE A 75 -8.79 -18.03 3.34
CA PHE A 75 -7.42 -18.42 3.00
C PHE A 75 -6.66 -18.84 4.26
N SER A 76 -5.97 -19.96 4.18
CA SER A 76 -5.08 -20.44 5.25
C SER A 76 -3.67 -20.63 4.69
N PRO A 77 -2.98 -19.53 4.31
CA PRO A 77 -1.73 -19.61 3.58
C PRO A 77 -0.68 -20.32 4.44
N LYS A 78 -0.12 -21.40 3.90
CA LYS A 78 1.08 -22.04 4.45
C LYS A 78 2.29 -21.16 4.13
N LEU A 79 2.43 -20.06 4.87
CA LEU A 79 3.59 -19.19 4.74
C LEU A 79 4.82 -19.99 5.15
N SER A 80 5.63 -20.40 4.17
CA SER A 80 6.94 -21.00 4.44
C SER A 80 7.84 -19.97 5.13
N ALA A 81 8.89 -20.44 5.80
CA ALA A 81 9.71 -19.60 6.70
C ALA A 81 10.47 -18.45 6.02
N ASN A 82 10.44 -18.29 4.68
CA ASN A 82 11.15 -17.21 3.99
C ASN A 82 10.32 -16.52 2.89
N THR A 83 9.36 -15.69 3.30
CA THR A 83 8.56 -14.82 2.39
C THR A 83 9.24 -13.48 2.07
N GLU A 84 10.42 -13.21 2.63
CA GLU A 84 11.06 -11.89 2.52
C GLU A 84 11.47 -11.53 1.08
N PRO A 85 12.01 -12.45 0.24
CA PRO A 85 12.29 -12.14 -1.16
C PRO A 85 11.04 -11.70 -1.93
N LEU A 86 9.92 -12.38 -1.71
CA LEU A 86 8.63 -12.02 -2.31
C LEU A 86 8.18 -10.63 -1.86
N ARG A 87 8.27 -10.35 -0.55
CA ARG A 87 7.92 -9.03 0.01
C ARG A 87 8.77 -7.91 -0.60
N GLN A 88 10.08 -8.12 -0.73
CA GLN A 88 10.98 -7.13 -1.32
C GLN A 88 10.68 -6.85 -2.79
N ALA A 89 10.37 -7.89 -3.58
CA ALA A 89 9.97 -7.72 -4.98
C ALA A 89 8.67 -6.90 -5.09
N ILE A 90 7.67 -7.18 -4.25
CA ILE A 90 6.42 -6.42 -4.18
C ILE A 90 6.68 -4.96 -3.80
N LEU A 91 7.49 -4.70 -2.77
CA LEU A 91 7.82 -3.35 -2.34
C LEU A 91 8.54 -2.56 -3.43
N LYS A 92 9.51 -3.17 -4.12
CA LYS A 92 10.20 -2.54 -5.25
C LYS A 92 9.22 -2.20 -6.38
N LYS A 93 8.33 -3.13 -6.73
CA LYS A 93 7.29 -2.90 -7.75
C LYS A 93 6.38 -1.74 -7.35
N ASN A 94 5.93 -1.70 -6.10
CA ASN A 94 5.05 -0.63 -5.58
C ASN A 94 5.73 0.74 -5.62
N ALA A 95 7.03 0.81 -5.27
CA ALA A 95 7.79 2.05 -5.35
C ALA A 95 7.88 2.56 -6.80
N LEU A 96 8.22 1.68 -7.74
CA LEU A 96 8.27 1.99 -9.17
C LEU A 96 6.90 2.39 -9.73
N TRP A 97 5.84 1.65 -9.39
CA TRP A 97 4.47 1.99 -9.81
C TRP A 97 4.06 3.37 -9.29
N ARG A 98 4.40 3.71 -8.05
CA ARG A 98 4.15 5.04 -7.50
C ARG A 98 4.90 6.12 -8.27
N GLN A 99 6.18 5.91 -8.59
CA GLN A 99 6.98 6.86 -9.35
C GLN A 99 6.43 7.05 -10.78
N TYR A 100 5.97 5.97 -11.42
CA TYR A 100 5.37 6.02 -12.74
C TYR A 100 4.00 6.72 -12.75
N TRP A 101 3.09 6.30 -11.86
CA TRP A 101 1.71 6.79 -11.83
C TRP A 101 1.58 8.17 -11.20
N PHE A 102 2.42 8.48 -10.21
CA PHE A 102 2.43 9.74 -9.49
C PHE A 102 3.84 10.34 -9.48
N PRO A 103 4.34 10.80 -10.64
CA PRO A 103 5.69 11.33 -10.76
C PRO A 103 5.84 12.61 -9.92
N SER A 104 6.98 12.73 -9.25
CA SER A 104 7.28 13.81 -8.29
C SER A 104 7.12 15.22 -8.87
N ASN A 105 7.22 15.37 -10.20
CA ASN A 105 7.14 16.67 -10.85
C ASN A 105 6.39 16.61 -12.19
N TRP A 106 5.08 16.40 -12.11
CA TRP A 106 4.21 16.28 -13.28
C TRP A 106 4.27 17.48 -14.24
N ALA A 107 4.51 18.68 -13.72
CA ALA A 107 4.65 19.90 -14.54
C ALA A 107 5.80 19.83 -15.56
N PHE A 108 6.88 19.13 -15.19
CA PHE A 108 8.05 18.90 -16.04
C PHE A 108 7.90 17.68 -16.95
N LEU A 109 6.94 16.80 -16.67
CA LEU A 109 6.66 15.63 -17.50
C LEU A 109 5.68 16.02 -18.61
N TYR A 110 4.45 16.38 -18.24
CA TYR A 110 3.33 16.64 -19.15
C TYR A 110 2.68 18.02 -18.97
N GLY A 111 3.12 18.82 -18.01
CA GLY A 111 2.54 20.14 -17.75
C GLY A 111 3.23 21.27 -18.54
N ASN A 112 3.26 22.46 -17.93
CA ASN A 112 3.72 23.70 -18.59
C ASN A 112 5.23 23.98 -18.45
N ARG A 113 6.00 23.15 -17.75
CA ARG A 113 7.44 23.37 -17.52
C ARG A 113 8.37 22.56 -18.43
N GLN A 114 7.81 21.92 -19.47
CA GLN A 114 8.55 21.08 -20.42
C GLN A 114 9.62 21.84 -21.21
N THR A 115 9.50 23.16 -21.34
CA THR A 115 10.44 24.02 -22.06
C THR A 115 11.55 24.59 -21.19
N GLN A 116 11.46 24.46 -19.86
CA GLN A 116 12.45 25.01 -18.94
C GLN A 116 13.80 24.29 -19.11
N PRO A 117 14.95 25.00 -18.96
CA PRO A 117 16.27 24.37 -19.04
C PRO A 117 16.44 23.19 -18.08
N SER A 118 15.82 23.23 -16.91
CA SER A 118 15.82 22.14 -15.92
C SER A 118 15.00 20.91 -16.33
N SER A 119 14.20 20.98 -17.41
CA SER A 119 13.53 19.81 -18.00
C SER A 119 14.42 19.04 -18.99
N ARG A 120 15.62 19.54 -19.28
CA ARG A 120 16.51 19.07 -20.34
C ARG A 120 17.85 18.65 -19.78
N SER A 121 18.57 17.81 -20.52
CA SER A 121 19.92 17.40 -20.13
C SER A 121 20.90 18.56 -20.21
N HIS A 122 21.78 18.63 -19.21
CA HIS A 122 22.86 19.62 -19.16
C HIS A 122 23.93 19.39 -20.24
N LEU A 123 24.04 18.16 -20.76
CA LEU A 123 24.95 17.79 -21.85
C LEU A 123 24.30 17.95 -23.22
N ASN A 124 23.00 17.66 -23.35
CA ASN A 124 22.24 17.78 -24.59
C ASN A 124 20.91 18.48 -24.33
N ARG A 125 20.82 19.76 -24.67
CA ARG A 125 19.61 20.56 -24.45
C ARG A 125 18.41 20.04 -25.22
N SER A 126 18.58 19.34 -26.33
CA SER A 126 17.45 18.78 -27.10
C SER A 126 16.85 17.54 -26.42
N TYR A 127 17.62 16.87 -25.57
CA TYR A 127 17.19 15.68 -24.84
C TYR A 127 16.49 16.06 -23.53
N ARG A 128 15.30 15.53 -23.32
CA ARG A 128 14.65 15.49 -22.00
C ARG A 128 15.07 14.16 -21.38
N TRP A 129 15.34 14.11 -20.08
CA TRP A 129 15.69 12.83 -19.43
C TRP A 129 14.51 12.24 -18.66
N PHE A 130 13.59 13.09 -18.22
CA PHE A 130 12.60 12.72 -17.22
C PHE A 130 11.44 11.92 -17.81
N PRO A 131 10.90 12.28 -18.99
CA PRO A 131 9.99 11.39 -19.73
C PRO A 131 10.59 9.99 -19.95
N GLU A 132 11.85 9.93 -20.34
CA GLU A 132 12.58 8.72 -20.69
C GLU A 132 12.83 7.85 -19.45
N GLU A 133 13.21 8.47 -18.32
CA GLU A 133 13.29 7.82 -17.02
C GLU A 133 11.94 7.19 -16.63
N ILE A 134 10.84 7.96 -16.74
CA ILE A 134 9.50 7.46 -16.39
C ILE A 134 9.07 6.32 -17.33
N GLN A 135 9.33 6.42 -18.64
CA GLN A 135 9.02 5.34 -19.58
C GLN A 135 9.88 4.09 -19.31
N GLY A 136 11.13 4.25 -18.88
CA GLY A 136 12.02 3.16 -18.51
C GLY A 136 11.54 2.32 -17.31
N ILE A 137 10.66 2.86 -16.48
CA ILE A 137 10.08 2.15 -15.33
C ILE A 137 9.14 1.00 -15.77
N LEU A 138 8.42 1.15 -16.89
CA LEU A 138 7.40 0.18 -17.31
C LEU A 138 7.98 -1.24 -17.48
N PRO A 139 9.08 -1.44 -18.26
CA PRO A 139 9.73 -2.74 -18.36
C PRO A 139 10.18 -3.33 -17.01
N GLU A 140 10.65 -2.49 -16.07
CA GLU A 140 11.06 -2.94 -14.73
C GLU A 140 9.87 -3.46 -13.92
N ILE A 141 8.71 -2.79 -14.01
CA ILE A 141 7.47 -3.22 -13.35
C ILE A 141 7.03 -4.58 -13.90
N GLU A 142 7.08 -4.78 -15.22
CA GLU A 142 6.76 -6.07 -15.83
C GLU A 142 7.73 -7.18 -15.42
N GLN A 143 9.03 -6.88 -15.34
CA GLN A 143 10.04 -7.83 -14.87
C GLN A 143 9.79 -8.24 -13.42
N LEU A 144 9.48 -7.27 -12.55
CA LEU A 144 9.15 -7.54 -11.15
C LEU A 144 7.87 -8.33 -11.02
N GLU A 145 6.86 -8.08 -11.85
CA GLU A 145 5.63 -8.88 -11.86
C GLU A 145 5.91 -10.35 -12.17
N ARG A 146 6.70 -10.62 -13.22
CA ARG A 146 7.13 -11.99 -13.54
C ARG A 146 7.90 -12.64 -12.39
N ALA A 147 8.76 -11.88 -11.70
CA ALA A 147 9.50 -12.36 -10.54
C ALA A 147 8.58 -12.67 -9.35
N ILE A 148 7.59 -11.81 -9.07
CA ILE A 148 6.60 -11.99 -8.00
C ILE A 148 5.79 -13.26 -8.27
N LEU A 149 5.28 -13.46 -9.48
CA LEU A 149 4.50 -14.65 -9.84
C LEU A 149 5.33 -15.93 -9.69
N LYS A 150 6.58 -15.92 -10.15
CA LYS A 150 7.51 -17.06 -9.99
C LYS A 150 7.80 -17.37 -8.52
N GLU A 151 7.99 -16.35 -7.69
CA GLU A 151 8.26 -16.53 -6.27
C GLU A 151 7.00 -17.00 -5.52
N ALA A 152 5.83 -16.47 -5.86
CA ALA A 152 4.55 -16.87 -5.28
C ALA A 152 4.24 -18.36 -5.49
N GLN A 153 4.62 -18.95 -6.64
CA GLN A 153 4.46 -20.38 -6.91
C GLN A 153 5.18 -21.30 -5.91
N ARG A 154 6.15 -20.78 -5.14
CA ARG A 154 6.85 -21.55 -4.09
C ARG A 154 6.02 -21.74 -2.82
N PHE A 155 4.88 -21.05 -2.71
CA PHE A 155 4.01 -21.05 -1.54
C PHE A 155 2.63 -21.59 -1.95
N PRO A 156 2.41 -22.91 -1.89
CA PRO A 156 1.10 -23.49 -2.20
C PRO A 156 0.05 -23.06 -1.17
N GLU A 157 -1.21 -22.98 -1.61
CA GLU A 157 -2.38 -22.68 -0.78
C GLU A 157 -2.61 -23.71 0.35
#